data_AF-H1PY02-F1
#
_entry.id   AF-H1PY02-F1
#
_cell.length_a   1.000
_cell.length_b   1.000
_cell.length_c   1.000
_cell.angle_alpha   90.00
_cell.angle_beta   90.00
_cell.angle_gamma   90.00
#
_symmetry.space_group_name_H-M   'P 1'
#
loop_
_entity.id
_entity.type
_entity.pdbx_description
1 polymer ?
#
loop_
_entity_poly.entity_id
_entity_poly.type
_entity_poly.pdbx_seq_one_letter_code
_entity_poly.pdbx_strand_id
1 'polypeptide(L)'
;MIKLNPGYKGLTIFLVSLLLSFEYNYYLNFSIFCICIMLMVINKVPVKKILLAFLPVLLLAGGVFFTGMLYSNSGTAEDVTSLTKTVVIIGNVENGLQLSVRILAYAGLGLLFVFTTDPRLFIISLMQQFHLPGNFAYGILAAYGFIPVIRQEYENMRYAYRARGVKRNIFMLPILVTAVRSSESIAMAMESKGFNAKSKRTEYIKLKVTKWDYIVLIGSTGITLLAMFLF
;
A
#
# COMPACT_ATOMS: atom_id res chain seq x y z
N MET A 1 5.87 2.90 -22.69
CA MET A 1 5.31 2.54 -21.37
C MET A 1 4.02 3.31 -21.18
N ILE A 2 2.88 2.61 -21.18
CA ILE A 2 1.56 3.24 -21.01
C ILE A 2 1.50 3.74 -19.57
N LYS A 3 1.51 5.07 -19.38
CA LYS A 3 1.31 5.69 -18.07
C LYS A 3 -0.18 5.59 -17.74
N LEU A 4 -0.54 4.58 -16.97
CA LEU A 4 -1.89 4.38 -16.45
C LEU A 4 -2.23 5.51 -15.46
N ASN A 5 -3.50 5.90 -15.39
CA ASN A 5 -3.94 6.87 -14.38
C ASN A 5 -3.78 6.26 -12.97
N PRO A 6 -3.02 6.91 -12.05
CA PRO A 6 -2.79 6.43 -10.69
C PRO A 6 -4.05 6.11 -9.90
N GLY A 7 -5.12 6.88 -10.08
CA GLY A 7 -6.37 6.70 -9.35
C GLY A 7 -7.08 5.43 -9.77
N TYR A 8 -7.16 5.18 -11.08
CA TYR A 8 -7.71 3.94 -11.62
C TYR A 8 -6.87 2.73 -11.21
N LYS A 9 -5.55 2.84 -11.20
CA LYS A 9 -4.65 1.80 -10.70
C LYS A 9 -4.86 1.49 -9.22
N GLY A 10 -5.05 2.52 -8.40
CA GLY A 10 -5.40 2.33 -6.98
C GLY A 10 -6.73 1.61 -6.84
N LEU A 11 -7.74 2.01 -7.63
CA LEU A 11 -9.06 1.38 -7.63
C LEU A 11 -9.01 -0.07 -8.12
N THR A 12 -8.23 -0.39 -9.16
CA THR A 12 -8.05 -1.78 -9.62
C THR A 12 -7.49 -2.66 -8.51
N ILE A 13 -6.44 -2.18 -7.83
CA ILE A 13 -5.78 -2.92 -6.75
C ILE A 13 -6.71 -3.09 -5.56
N PHE A 14 -7.46 -2.05 -5.22
CA PHE A 14 -8.46 -2.10 -4.16
C PHE A 14 -9.55 -3.14 -4.46
N LEU A 15 -10.15 -3.11 -5.66
CA LEU A 15 -11.18 -4.08 -6.04
C LEU A 15 -10.65 -5.51 -6.07
N VAL A 16 -9.46 -5.72 -6.64
CA VAL A 16 -8.83 -7.05 -6.65
C VAL A 16 -8.58 -7.54 -5.22
N SER A 17 -8.07 -6.68 -4.33
CA SER A 17 -7.86 -7.03 -2.91
C SER A 17 -9.17 -7.34 -2.17
N LEU A 18 -10.25 -6.63 -2.49
CA LEU A 18 -11.59 -6.87 -1.94
C LEU A 18 -12.10 -8.25 -2.38
N LEU A 19 -11.99 -8.58 -3.66
CA LEU A 19 -12.41 -9.88 -4.21
C LEU A 19 -11.63 -11.03 -3.58
N LEU A 20 -10.31 -10.89 -3.45
CA LEU A 20 -9.43 -11.83 -2.74
C LEU A 20 -9.85 -12.07 -1.28
N SER A 21 -10.53 -11.10 -0.64
CA SER A 21 -10.99 -11.24 0.74
C SER A 21 -12.18 -12.19 0.86
N PHE A 22 -13.02 -12.28 -0.17
CA PHE A 22 -14.18 -13.17 -0.17
C PHE A 22 -13.82 -14.60 -0.54
N GLU A 23 -12.72 -14.80 -1.28
CA GLU A 23 -12.28 -16.11 -1.74
C GLU A 23 -11.30 -16.83 -0.81
N TYR A 24 -11.50 -18.14 -0.68
CA TYR A 24 -10.68 -19.04 0.13
C TYR A 24 -9.85 -20.01 -0.74
N ASN A 25 -9.59 -19.68 -2.01
CA ASN A 25 -8.76 -20.52 -2.88
C ASN A 25 -7.28 -20.11 -2.90
N TYR A 26 -6.36 -21.03 -2.55
CA TYR A 26 -4.92 -20.73 -2.52
C TYR A 26 -4.28 -20.62 -3.93
N TYR A 27 -4.83 -21.30 -4.96
CA TYR A 27 -4.32 -21.20 -6.33
C TYR A 27 -4.50 -19.79 -6.90
N LEU A 28 -5.65 -19.18 -6.64
CA LEU A 28 -5.97 -17.82 -7.09
C LEU A 28 -5.06 -16.80 -6.41
N ASN A 29 -4.86 -16.92 -5.09
CA ASN A 29 -3.94 -16.06 -4.34
C ASN A 29 -2.50 -16.16 -4.88
N PHE A 30 -2.02 -17.39 -5.16
CA PHE A 30 -0.66 -17.60 -5.70
C PHE A 30 -0.50 -17.03 -7.11
N SER A 31 -1.49 -17.21 -7.98
CA SER A 31 -1.48 -16.66 -9.33
C SER A 31 -1.38 -15.13 -9.32
N ILE A 32 -2.17 -14.45 -8.48
CA ILE A 32 -2.13 -12.99 -8.35
C ILE A 32 -0.77 -12.51 -7.83
N PHE A 33 -0.18 -13.23 -6.87
CA PHE A 33 1.17 -12.93 -6.39
C PHE A 33 2.21 -13.01 -7.52
N CYS A 34 2.19 -14.07 -8.33
CA CYS A 34 3.08 -14.23 -9.48
C CYS A 34 2.88 -13.12 -10.53
N ILE A 35 1.63 -12.76 -10.83
CA ILE A 35 1.31 -11.65 -11.75
C ILE A 35 1.86 -10.33 -11.21
N CYS A 36 1.75 -10.08 -9.90
CA CYS A 36 2.29 -8.86 -9.28
C CYS A 36 3.81 -8.77 -9.44
N ILE A 37 4.54 -9.86 -9.19
CA ILE A 37 5.99 -9.91 -9.39
C ILE A 37 6.34 -9.67 -10.86
N MET A 38 5.64 -10.34 -11.78
CA MET A 38 5.85 -10.16 -13.22
C MET A 38 5.67 -8.70 -13.65
N LEU A 39 4.60 -8.04 -13.18
CA LEU A 39 4.33 -6.63 -13.47
C LEU A 39 5.39 -5.69 -12.86
N MET A 40 5.92 -5.99 -11.67
CA MET A 40 7.02 -5.20 -11.09
C MET A 40 8.31 -5.30 -11.92
N VAL A 41 8.64 -6.50 -12.41
CA VAL A 41 9.82 -6.74 -13.25
C VAL A 41 9.68 -6.01 -14.60
N ILE A 42 8.49 -6.07 -15.22
CA ILE A 42 8.19 -5.35 -16.47
C ILE A 42 8.30 -3.83 -16.29
N ASN A 43 7.90 -3.30 -15.13
CA ASN A 43 8.04 -1.88 -14.79
C ASN A 43 9.48 -1.46 -14.42
N LYS A 44 10.48 -2.33 -14.61
CA LYS A 44 11.91 -2.08 -14.37
C LYS A 44 12.23 -1.66 -12.94
N VAL A 45 11.49 -2.18 -11.96
CA VAL A 45 11.85 -2.02 -10.55
C VAL A 45 13.10 -2.88 -10.30
N PRO A 46 14.18 -2.36 -9.68
CA PRO A 46 15.39 -3.13 -9.47
C PRO A 46 15.09 -4.32 -8.55
N VAL A 47 15.42 -5.53 -9.01
CA VAL A 47 15.10 -6.80 -8.34
C VAL A 47 15.61 -6.84 -6.90
N LYS A 48 16.74 -6.17 -6.62
CA LYS A 48 17.27 -6.00 -5.25
C LYS A 48 16.30 -5.29 -4.31
N LYS A 49 15.60 -4.23 -4.78
CA LYS A 49 14.60 -3.52 -3.97
C LYS A 49 13.34 -4.35 -3.77
N ILE A 50 12.92 -5.09 -4.80
CA ILE A 50 11.80 -6.03 -4.71
C ILE A 50 12.10 -7.07 -3.63
N LEU A 51 13.25 -7.75 -3.73
CA LEU A 51 13.65 -8.80 -2.78
C LEU A 51 13.78 -8.24 -1.35
N LEU A 52 14.40 -7.06 -1.19
CA LEU A 52 14.54 -6.43 0.13
C LEU A 52 13.17 -6.04 0.73
N ALA A 53 12.22 -5.59 -0.08
CA ALA A 53 10.87 -5.24 0.37
C ALA A 53 10.04 -6.49 0.70
N PHE A 54 10.24 -7.60 -0.01
CA PHE A 54 9.56 -8.86 0.27
C PHE A 54 10.19 -9.65 1.42
N LEU A 55 11.44 -9.37 1.80
CA LEU A 55 12.11 -10.05 2.91
C LEU A 55 11.30 -10.03 4.24
N PRO A 56 10.84 -8.88 4.76
CA PRO A 56 10.01 -8.85 5.97
C PRO A 56 8.65 -9.53 5.75
N VAL A 57 8.09 -9.43 4.54
CA VAL A 57 6.81 -10.07 4.19
C VAL A 57 6.93 -11.59 4.21
N LEU A 58 8.03 -12.14 3.68
CA LEU A 58 8.30 -13.58 3.67
C LEU A 58 8.49 -14.12 5.09
N LEU A 59 9.14 -13.35 5.98
CA LEU A 59 9.23 -13.71 7.39
C LEU A 59 7.86 -13.77 8.06
N LEU A 60 6.99 -12.78 7.80
CA LEU A 60 5.62 -12.79 8.32
C LEU A 60 4.80 -13.95 7.74
N ALA A 61 4.90 -14.19 6.43
CA ALA A 61 4.21 -15.29 5.76
C ALA A 61 4.66 -16.66 6.31
N GLY A 62 5.97 -16.83 6.56
CA GLY A 62 6.52 -18.02 7.21
C GLY A 62 6.01 -18.19 8.64
N GLY A 63 5.97 -17.11 9.43
CA GLY A 63 5.40 -17.15 10.79
C GLY A 63 3.93 -17.57 10.80
N VAL A 64 3.14 -17.06 9.85
CA VAL A 64 1.73 -17.43 9.70
C VAL A 64 1.57 -18.85 9.16
N PHE A 65 2.46 -19.32 8.28
CA PHE A 65 2.49 -20.72 7.84
C PHE A 65 2.70 -21.68 9.01
N PHE A 66 3.70 -21.43 9.85
CA PHE A 66 3.95 -22.27 11.04
C PHE A 66 2.80 -22.21 12.04
N THR A 67 2.21 -21.03 12.24
CA THR A 67 1.04 -20.88 13.13
C THR A 67 -0.17 -21.63 12.56
N GLY A 68 -0.43 -21.52 11.26
CA GLY A 68 -1.52 -22.25 10.59
C GLY A 68 -1.32 -23.76 10.65
N MET A 69 -0.08 -24.24 10.52
CA MET A 69 0.22 -25.68 10.62
C MET A 69 0.06 -26.22 12.05
N LEU A 70 0.45 -25.45 13.07
CA LEU A 70 0.45 -25.89 14.47
C LEU A 70 -0.90 -25.70 15.18
N TYR A 71 -1.67 -24.67 14.81
CA TYR A 71 -2.91 -24.29 15.50
C TYR A 71 -4.17 -24.44 14.63
N SER A 72 -4.06 -25.02 13.42
CA SER A 72 -5.24 -25.34 12.63
C SER A 72 -6.04 -26.43 13.36
N ASN A 73 -7.21 -26.04 13.86
CA ASN A 73 -8.12 -26.90 14.60
C ASN A 73 -8.96 -27.75 13.64
N SER A 74 -8.32 -28.51 12.76
CA SER A 74 -9.00 -29.49 11.91
C SER A 74 -9.29 -30.76 12.71
N GLY A 75 -10.24 -30.64 13.65
CA GLY A 75 -10.83 -31.75 14.39
C GLY A 75 -9.95 -32.32 15.51
N THR A 76 -10.36 -32.07 16.75
CA THR A 76 -10.13 -32.98 17.88
C THR A 76 -10.66 -34.37 17.54
N ALA A 77 -9.83 -35.22 16.94
CA ALA A 77 -10.05 -36.66 16.91
C ALA A 77 -9.10 -37.29 17.91
N GLU A 78 -9.59 -37.48 19.13
CA GLU A 78 -8.96 -38.20 20.24
C GLU A 78 -8.75 -39.71 19.96
N ASP A 79 -8.93 -40.20 18.73
CA ASP A 79 -8.77 -41.63 18.42
C ASP A 79 -7.79 -41.86 17.26
N VAL A 80 -6.61 -42.35 17.64
CA VAL A 80 -5.42 -42.51 16.81
C VAL A 80 -5.41 -43.87 16.11
N THR A 81 -5.89 -43.91 14.87
CA THR A 81 -5.34 -44.79 13.83
C THR A 81 -4.34 -44.02 12.97
N SER A 82 -3.23 -44.65 12.61
CA SER A 82 -2.11 -44.04 11.87
C SER A 82 -2.48 -43.39 10.53
N LEU A 83 -3.61 -43.79 9.92
CA LEU A 83 -4.14 -43.15 8.70
C LEU A 83 -4.77 -41.77 8.96
N THR A 84 -5.47 -41.59 10.08
CA THR A 84 -6.19 -40.34 10.40
C THR A 84 -5.23 -39.20 10.71
N LYS A 85 -4.08 -39.52 11.32
CA LYS A 85 -3.03 -38.54 11.63
C LYS A 85 -2.43 -37.92 10.36
N THR A 86 -2.26 -38.70 9.30
CA THR A 86 -1.75 -38.21 8.01
C THR A 86 -2.73 -37.25 7.34
N VAL A 87 -4.03 -37.55 7.37
CA VAL A 87 -5.08 -36.69 6.78
C VAL A 87 -5.22 -35.36 7.53
N VAL A 88 -5.15 -35.37 8.87
CA VAL A 88 -5.17 -34.15 9.70
C VAL A 88 -3.92 -33.28 9.47
N ILE A 89 -2.74 -33.90 9.30
CA ILE A 89 -1.51 -33.15 8.97
C ILE A 89 -1.63 -32.48 7.60
N ILE A 90 -2.20 -33.17 6.60
CA ILE A 90 -2.39 -32.59 5.25
C ILE A 90 -3.33 -31.38 5.29
N GLY A 91 -4.47 -31.49 5.97
CA GLY A 91 -5.41 -30.37 6.13
C GLY A 91 -4.84 -29.17 6.89
N ASN A 92 -3.98 -29.41 7.90
CA ASN A 92 -3.30 -28.34 8.62
C ASN A 92 -2.22 -27.63 7.78
N VAL A 93 -1.53 -28.37 6.91
CA VAL A 93 -0.57 -27.80 5.96
C VAL A 93 -1.28 -26.97 4.88
N GLU A 94 -2.42 -27.43 4.38
CA GLU A 94 -3.23 -26.68 3.40
C GLU A 94 -3.71 -25.35 3.98
N ASN A 95 -4.22 -25.34 5.20
CA ASN A 95 -4.64 -24.10 5.89
C ASN A 95 -3.45 -23.14 6.10
N GLY A 96 -2.30 -23.64 6.55
CA GLY A 96 -1.08 -22.83 6.70
C GLY A 96 -0.60 -22.25 5.37
N LEU A 97 -0.63 -23.05 4.30
CA LEU A 97 -0.26 -22.61 2.95
C LEU A 97 -1.21 -21.53 2.44
N GLN A 98 -2.52 -21.71 2.64
CA GLN A 98 -3.54 -20.76 2.22
C GLN A 98 -3.36 -19.39 2.90
N LEU A 99 -3.17 -19.37 4.22
CA LEU A 99 -2.97 -18.13 4.97
C LEU A 99 -1.68 -17.40 4.57
N SER A 100 -0.58 -18.14 4.39
CA SER A 100 0.72 -17.57 4.01
C SER A 100 0.72 -16.99 2.59
N VAL A 101 0.15 -17.71 1.62
CA VAL A 101 0.02 -17.26 0.23
C VAL A 101 -0.91 -16.04 0.15
N ARG A 102 -1.97 -15.98 0.95
CA ARG A 102 -2.87 -14.82 1.04
C ARG A 102 -2.13 -13.54 1.48
N ILE A 103 -1.29 -13.64 2.51
CA ILE A 103 -0.46 -12.51 2.97
C ILE A 103 0.50 -12.06 1.87
N LEU A 104 1.12 -13.00 1.17
CA LEU A 104 2.01 -12.70 0.05
C LEU A 104 1.27 -11.98 -1.08
N ALA A 105 0.07 -12.42 -1.43
CA ALA A 105 -0.76 -11.80 -2.47
C ALA A 105 -1.11 -10.34 -2.11
N TYR A 106 -1.58 -10.08 -0.89
CA TYR A 106 -1.90 -8.72 -0.43
C TYR A 106 -0.68 -7.81 -0.37
N ALA A 107 0.43 -8.32 0.15
CA ALA A 107 1.68 -7.58 0.19
C ALA A 107 2.19 -7.29 -1.23
N GLY A 108 2.05 -8.23 -2.16
CA GLY A 108 2.43 -8.04 -3.56
C GLY A 108 1.63 -6.94 -4.25
N LEU A 109 0.31 -6.90 -4.04
CA LEU A 109 -0.57 -5.83 -4.53
C LEU A 109 -0.18 -4.46 -3.95
N GLY A 110 0.04 -4.40 -2.64
CA GLY A 110 0.44 -3.16 -1.95
C GLY A 110 1.80 -2.64 -2.41
N LEU A 111 2.81 -3.51 -2.47
CA LEU A 111 4.15 -3.17 -2.95
C LEU A 111 4.12 -2.77 -4.43
N LEU A 112 3.26 -3.40 -5.25
CA LEU A 112 3.11 -3.04 -6.65
C LEU A 112 2.67 -1.59 -6.73
N PHE A 113 1.64 -1.21 -5.98
CA PHE A 113 1.15 0.16 -5.94
C PHE A 113 2.23 1.15 -5.51
N VAL A 114 2.93 0.87 -4.41
CA VAL A 114 3.96 1.76 -3.85
C VAL A 114 5.13 1.98 -4.82
N PHE A 115 5.61 0.94 -5.48
CA PHE A 115 6.78 1.08 -6.37
C PHE A 115 6.47 1.69 -7.73
N THR A 116 5.21 1.68 -8.15
CA THR A 116 4.85 2.05 -9.52
C THR A 116 3.97 3.29 -9.63
N THR A 117 3.60 3.91 -8.49
CA THR A 117 2.75 5.10 -8.43
C THR A 117 3.43 6.24 -7.68
N ASP A 118 3.43 7.45 -8.27
CA ASP A 118 3.83 8.66 -7.55
C ASP A 118 2.66 9.13 -6.65
N PRO A 119 2.86 9.26 -5.33
CA PRO A 119 1.81 9.67 -4.39
C PRO A 119 1.20 11.04 -4.71
N ARG A 120 1.97 11.97 -5.29
CA ARG A 120 1.43 13.30 -5.68
C ARG A 120 0.44 13.18 -6.83
N LEU A 121 0.78 12.37 -7.84
CA LEU A 121 -0.12 12.11 -8.96
C LEU A 121 -1.36 11.32 -8.52
N PHE A 122 -1.22 10.44 -7.53
CA PHE A 122 -2.36 9.74 -6.93
C PHE A 122 -3.35 10.70 -6.26
N ILE A 123 -2.89 11.64 -5.45
CA ILE A 123 -3.79 12.62 -4.80
C ILE A 123 -4.48 13.51 -5.84
N ILE A 124 -3.75 13.96 -6.87
CA ILE A 124 -4.32 14.75 -7.97
C ILE A 124 -5.37 13.94 -8.73
N SER A 125 -5.15 12.65 -8.94
CA SER A 125 -6.16 11.78 -9.58
C SER A 125 -7.42 11.61 -8.73
N LEU A 126 -7.26 11.55 -7.40
CA LEU A 126 -8.39 11.48 -6.48
C LEU A 126 -9.22 12.76 -6.51
N MET A 127 -8.56 13.92 -6.60
CA MET A 127 -9.22 15.21 -6.76
C MET A 127 -9.98 15.32 -8.09
N GLN A 128 -9.36 14.94 -9.21
CA GLN A 128 -9.93 15.12 -10.55
C GLN A 128 -11.01 14.11 -10.91
N GLN A 129 -10.77 12.82 -10.66
CA GLN A 129 -11.65 11.75 -11.11
C GLN A 129 -12.65 11.34 -10.02
N PHE A 130 -12.21 11.30 -8.77
CA PHE A 130 -13.06 10.91 -7.63
C PHE A 130 -13.70 12.11 -6.93
N HIS A 131 -13.54 13.32 -7.47
CA HIS A 131 -14.12 14.56 -6.96
C HIS A 131 -13.82 14.80 -5.47
N LEU A 132 -12.62 14.44 -5.01
CA LEU A 132 -12.19 14.73 -3.64
C LEU A 132 -12.22 16.25 -3.41
N PRO A 133 -12.80 16.75 -2.30
CA PRO A 133 -12.86 18.18 -2.04
C PRO A 133 -11.45 18.79 -2.02
N GLY A 134 -11.26 19.88 -2.76
CA GLY A 134 -9.93 20.49 -2.95
C GLY A 134 -9.21 20.84 -1.65
N ASN A 135 -9.95 21.23 -0.60
CA ASN A 135 -9.38 21.52 0.71
C ASN A 135 -8.60 20.33 1.30
N PHE A 136 -9.13 19.12 1.16
CA PHE A 136 -8.45 17.89 1.60
C PHE A 136 -7.27 17.57 0.68
N ALA A 137 -7.45 17.64 -0.64
CA ALA A 137 -6.39 17.34 -1.60
C ALA A 137 -5.16 18.23 -1.40
N TYR A 138 -5.36 19.55 -1.26
CA TYR A 138 -4.27 20.51 -1.02
C TYR A 138 -3.65 20.34 0.35
N GLY A 139 -4.43 20.02 1.39
CA GLY A 139 -3.90 19.70 2.72
C GLY A 139 -2.94 18.52 2.69
N ILE A 140 -3.32 17.42 2.02
CA ILE A 140 -2.47 16.22 1.89
C ILE A 140 -1.22 16.53 1.04
N LEU A 141 -1.36 17.27 -0.06
CA LEU A 141 -0.23 17.67 -0.89
C LEU A 141 0.75 18.57 -0.12
N ALA A 142 0.24 19.51 0.67
CA ALA A 142 1.05 20.37 1.54
C ALA A 142 1.78 19.55 2.60
N ALA A 143 1.09 18.62 3.27
CA ALA A 143 1.68 17.73 4.25
C ALA A 143 2.81 16.87 3.62
N TYR A 144 2.58 16.31 2.43
CA TYR A 144 3.59 15.53 1.71
C TYR A 144 4.82 16.38 1.35
N GLY A 145 4.61 17.62 0.93
CA GLY A 145 5.68 18.59 0.68
C GLY A 145 6.43 19.02 1.94
N PHE A 146 5.82 18.89 3.12
CA PHE A 146 6.40 19.30 4.40
C PHE A 146 7.26 18.20 5.06
N ILE A 147 7.09 16.92 4.68
CA ILE A 147 7.93 15.80 5.12
C ILE A 147 9.44 16.09 5.03
N PRO A 148 10.00 16.55 3.89
CA PRO A 148 11.44 16.85 3.80
C PRO A 148 11.88 17.98 4.75
N VAL A 149 11.02 18.98 4.98
CA VAL A 149 11.28 20.09 5.89
C VAL A 149 11.39 19.58 7.33
N ILE A 150 10.43 18.76 7.77
CA ILE A 150 10.47 18.13 9.11
C ILE A 150 11.75 17.30 9.29
N ARG A 151 12.16 16.56 8.25
CA ARG A 151 13.38 15.75 8.30
C ARG A 151 14.62 16.61 8.50
N GLN A 152 14.71 17.75 7.81
CA GLN A 152 15.81 18.69 7.96
C GLN A 152 15.82 19.33 9.36
N GLU A 153 14.65 19.73 9.85
CA GLU A 153 14.48 20.27 11.21
C GLU A 153 14.86 19.27 12.29
N TYR A 154 14.54 17.99 12.10
CA TYR A 154 14.95 16.92 13.00
C TYR A 154 16.47 16.75 13.06
N GLU A 155 17.17 16.78 11.91
CA GLU A 155 18.63 16.70 11.90
C GLU A 155 19.26 17.97 12.53
N ASN A 156 18.74 19.15 12.24
CA ASN A 156 19.18 20.42 12.85
C ASN A 156 19.05 20.37 14.38
N MET A 157 17.90 19.92 14.87
CA MET A 157 17.65 19.70 16.29
C MET A 157 18.66 18.71 16.89
N ARG A 158 18.90 17.59 16.20
CA ARG A 158 19.85 16.57 16.64
C ARG A 158 21.28 17.11 16.76
N TYR A 159 21.71 17.96 15.82
CA TYR A 159 23.01 18.64 15.88
C TYR A 159 23.07 19.65 17.03
N ALA A 160 22.01 20.44 17.24
CA ALA A 160 21.94 21.40 18.34
C ALA A 160 22.01 20.72 19.72
N TYR A 161 21.30 19.60 19.93
CA TYR A 161 21.37 18.85 21.18
C TYR A 161 22.75 18.23 21.43
N ARG A 162 23.40 17.74 20.37
CA ARG A 162 24.77 17.22 20.45
C ARG A 162 25.77 18.30 20.84
N ALA A 163 25.66 19.50 20.27
CA ALA A 163 26.52 20.63 20.63
C ALA A 163 26.36 21.06 22.10
N ARG A 164 25.15 20.89 22.67
CA ARG A 164 24.87 21.16 24.09
C ARG A 164 25.26 20.03 25.05
N GLY A 165 25.83 18.92 24.55
CA GLY A 165 26.19 17.77 25.37
C GLY A 165 25.00 17.00 25.97
N VAL A 166 23.76 17.29 25.55
CA VAL A 166 22.56 16.65 26.08
C VAL A 166 22.34 15.32 25.36
N LYS A 167 22.35 14.19 26.11
CA LYS A 167 22.00 12.87 25.56
C LYS A 167 20.51 12.86 25.18
N ARG A 168 20.26 12.99 23.87
CA ARG A 168 19.00 12.69 23.15
C ARG A 168 17.74 12.97 23.98
N ASN A 169 17.27 14.21 23.93
CA ASN A 169 16.01 14.56 24.58
C ASN A 169 14.81 13.97 23.81
N ILE A 170 13.85 13.36 24.51
CA ILE A 170 12.60 12.85 23.92
C ILE A 170 11.66 14.00 23.46
N PHE A 171 11.88 15.21 23.97
CA PHE A 171 11.01 16.35 23.70
C PHE A 171 11.14 16.86 22.26
N MET A 172 10.18 16.47 21.41
CA MET A 172 9.94 17.02 20.06
C MET A 172 9.28 18.41 20.07
N LEU A 173 9.21 19.07 21.24
CA LEU A 173 8.57 20.38 21.40
C LEU A 173 9.08 21.43 20.37
N PRO A 174 10.39 21.54 20.08
CA PRO A 174 10.84 22.50 19.07
C PRO A 174 10.34 22.18 17.65
N ILE A 175 10.21 20.90 17.28
CA ILE A 175 9.64 20.51 15.98
C ILE A 175 8.16 20.89 15.92
N LEU A 176 7.41 20.74 17.03
CA LEU A 176 6.01 21.13 17.11
C LEU A 176 5.85 22.64 16.91
N VAL A 177 6.67 23.45 17.60
CA VAL A 177 6.66 24.91 17.45
C VAL A 177 7.01 25.32 16.01
N THR A 178 8.03 24.71 15.41
CA THR A 178 8.38 24.98 14.00
C THR A 178 7.26 24.56 13.06
N ALA A 179 6.57 23.45 13.32
CA ALA A 179 5.45 23.00 12.52
C ALA A 179 4.26 23.98 12.57
N VAL A 180 3.92 24.51 13.76
CA VAL A 180 2.86 25.52 13.93
C VAL A 180 3.21 26.79 13.16
N ARG A 181 4.41 27.33 13.35
CA ARG A 181 4.87 28.53 12.62
C ARG A 181 4.89 28.33 11.11
N SER A 182 5.29 27.13 10.67
CA SER A 182 5.30 26.80 9.25
C SER A 182 3.90 26.72 8.67
N SER A 183 2.94 26.15 9.43
CA SER A 183 1.54 26.12 9.03
C SER A 183 0.96 27.53 8.86
N GLU A 184 1.23 28.43 9.80
CA GLU A 184 0.82 29.84 9.72
C GLU A 184 1.43 30.55 8.51
N SER A 185 2.73 30.36 8.28
CA SER A 185 3.44 30.93 7.12
C SER A 185 2.88 30.41 5.80
N ILE A 186 2.58 29.11 5.70
CA ILE A 186 1.96 28.52 4.50
C ILE A 186 0.56 29.08 4.28
N ALA A 187 -0.24 29.23 5.34
CA ALA A 187 -1.58 29.81 5.26
C ALA A 187 -1.53 31.27 4.78
N MET A 188 -0.69 32.11 5.39
CA MET A 188 -0.50 33.51 4.97
C MET A 188 -0.01 33.61 3.52
N ALA A 189 0.90 32.72 3.11
CA ALA A 189 1.39 32.67 1.73
C ALA A 189 0.30 32.22 0.73
N MET A 190 -0.58 31.32 1.13
CA MET A 190 -1.74 30.91 0.33
C MET A 190 -2.74 32.06 0.17
N GLU A 191 -3.09 32.74 1.25
CA GLU A 191 -4.00 33.90 1.23
C GLU A 191 -3.44 35.05 0.41
N SER A 192 -2.14 35.36 0.55
CA SER A 192 -1.45 36.39 -0.23
C SER A 192 -1.43 36.10 -1.73
N LYS A 193 -1.48 34.81 -2.11
CA LYS A 193 -1.61 34.36 -3.51
C LYS A 193 -3.07 34.26 -3.98
N GLY A 194 -4.02 34.77 -3.20
CA GLY A 194 -5.44 34.75 -3.52
C GLY A 194 -6.06 33.36 -3.44
N PHE A 195 -5.55 32.47 -2.57
CA PHE A 195 -6.17 31.17 -2.36
C PHE A 195 -7.59 31.36 -1.79
N ASN A 196 -8.59 30.97 -2.56
CA ASN A 196 -9.97 30.89 -2.11
C ASN A 196 -10.46 29.44 -2.28
N ALA A 197 -10.93 28.85 -1.18
CA ALA A 197 -11.40 27.46 -1.13
C ALA A 197 -12.69 27.23 -1.94
N LYS A 198 -13.51 28.27 -2.14
CA LYS A 198 -14.84 28.16 -2.76
C LYS A 198 -14.86 28.55 -4.24
N SER A 199 -13.76 29.10 -4.78
CA SER A 199 -13.72 29.53 -6.18
C SER A 199 -13.35 28.38 -7.11
N LYS A 200 -13.91 28.37 -8.33
CA LYS A 200 -13.48 27.44 -9.38
C LYS A 200 -12.04 27.79 -9.79
N ARG A 201 -11.13 26.81 -9.69
CA ARG A 201 -9.72 26.96 -10.08
C ARG A 201 -9.41 26.16 -11.34
N THR A 202 -8.42 26.65 -12.08
CA THR A 202 -7.80 25.89 -13.17
C THR A 202 -6.72 24.98 -12.63
N GLU A 203 -6.66 23.76 -13.17
CA GLU A 203 -5.68 22.76 -12.75
C GLU A 203 -4.48 22.74 -13.68
N TYR A 204 -3.28 22.85 -13.11
CA TYR A 204 -2.01 22.85 -13.86
C TYR A 204 -1.68 21.45 -14.41
N ILE A 205 -1.80 20.41 -13.58
CA ILE A 205 -1.57 19.02 -13.98
C ILE A 205 -2.92 18.41 -14.30
N LYS A 206 -3.22 18.14 -15.57
CA LYS A 206 -4.46 17.44 -15.97
C LYS A 206 -4.15 15.98 -16.27
N LEU A 207 -4.66 15.06 -15.44
CA LEU A 207 -4.56 13.63 -15.68
C LEU A 207 -5.68 13.21 -16.63
N LYS A 208 -5.32 12.81 -17.85
CA LYS A 208 -6.27 12.26 -18.81
C LYS A 208 -6.48 10.78 -18.51
N VAL A 209 -7.74 10.37 -18.40
CA VAL A 209 -8.11 8.96 -18.34
C VAL A 209 -8.04 8.41 -19.76
N THR A 210 -7.22 7.41 -19.98
CA THR A 210 -7.10 6.71 -21.26
C THR A 210 -8.01 5.49 -21.29
N LYS A 211 -8.43 5.05 -22.48
CA LYS A 211 -9.25 3.84 -22.65
C LYS A 211 -8.58 2.59 -22.05
N TRP A 212 -7.25 2.57 -22.03
CA TRP A 212 -6.45 1.53 -21.39
C TRP A 212 -6.67 1.45 -19.86
N ASP A 213 -6.96 2.57 -19.19
CA ASP A 213 -7.26 2.58 -17.75
C ASP A 213 -8.53 1.77 -17.44
N TYR A 214 -9.57 1.93 -18.27
CA TYR A 214 -10.80 1.16 -18.16
C TYR A 214 -10.63 -0.31 -18.53
N ILE A 215 -9.84 -0.61 -19.56
CA ILE A 215 -9.54 -1.99 -19.96
C ILE A 215 -8.78 -2.72 -18.84
N VAL A 216 -7.79 -2.07 -18.22
CA VAL A 216 -7.05 -2.69 -17.10
C VAL A 216 -7.96 -2.87 -15.88
N LEU A 217 -8.81 -1.89 -15.59
CA LEU A 217 -9.80 -1.99 -14.51
C LEU A 217 -10.76 -3.16 -14.72
N ILE A 218 -11.50 -3.15 -15.81
CA ILE A 218 -12.54 -4.14 -16.11
C ILE A 218 -11.92 -5.49 -16.42
N GLY A 219 -10.78 -5.52 -17.12
CA GLY A 219 -10.08 -6.75 -17.45
C GLY A 219 -9.52 -7.46 -16.22
N SER A 220 -8.80 -6.75 -15.35
CA SER A 220 -8.23 -7.38 -14.14
C SER A 220 -9.31 -7.82 -13.14
N THR A 221 -10.34 -6.99 -12.93
CA THR A 221 -11.48 -7.35 -12.05
C THR A 221 -12.33 -8.47 -12.66
N GLY A 222 -12.57 -8.45 -13.97
CA GLY A 222 -13.30 -9.50 -14.68
C GLY A 222 -12.55 -10.83 -14.68
N ILE A 223 -11.23 -10.84 -14.90
CA ILE A 223 -10.41 -12.06 -14.82
C ILE A 223 -10.41 -12.63 -13.41
N THR A 224 -10.31 -11.79 -12.38
CA THR A 224 -10.34 -12.25 -10.99
C THR A 224 -11.71 -12.77 -10.58
N LEU A 225 -12.80 -12.17 -11.05
CA LEU A 225 -14.17 -12.69 -10.89
C LEU A 225 -14.39 -14.01 -11.63
N LEU A 226 -13.94 -14.13 -12.88
CA LEU A 226 -14.04 -15.39 -13.62
C LEU A 226 -13.23 -16.51 -12.97
N ALA A 227 -12.03 -16.19 -12.46
CA ALA A 227 -11.23 -17.13 -11.70
C ALA A 227 -11.93 -17.54 -10.40
N MET A 228 -12.66 -16.63 -9.74
CA MET A 228 -13.48 -16.94 -8.57
C MET A 228 -14.67 -17.86 -8.91
N PHE A 229 -15.31 -17.70 -10.07
CA PHE A 229 -16.44 -18.57 -10.45
C PHE A 229 -16.02 -19.97 -10.93
N LEU A 230 -14.79 -20.11 -11.42
CA LEU A 230 -14.31 -21.35 -12.03
C LEU A 230 -13.67 -22.31 -11.00
N PHE A 231 -13.27 -21.79 -9.84
CA PHE A 231 -12.52 -22.48 -8.78
C PHE A 231 -13.26 -22.46 -7.45
#